data_AF-A0A239QSI8-F1
#
_entry.id   AF-A0A239QSI8-F1
#
_cell.length_a   1.000
_cell.length_b   1.000
_cell.length_c   1.000
_cell.angle_alpha   90.00
_cell.angle_beta   90.00
_cell.angle_gamma   90.00
#
_symmetry.space_group_name_H-M   'P 1'
#
loop_
_entity.id
_entity.type
_entity.pdbx_description
1 polymer ?
#
loop_
_entity_poly.entity_id
_entity_poly.type
_entity_poly.pdbx_seq_one_letter_code
_entity_poly.pdbx_strand_id
1 'polypeptide(L)'
;MRLNSFLVRDRYMLTGVVVVGICALLVGCSDSSEPEVARVDRILSMGGDSVELSDFERKVFEDGVVSQAEYDEAFGLWAACVKERGVQVGDTGRDEFGFYWQNTITSVNDSAEEDEQMRRDVHECSQGTWIFIDNVYRDQVLNPESRDWFDGIAECLVDAGLVEKGFTREDYFDLPYPPPWGHENEEARECQINPFRVSPKQ
;
A
#
# COMPACT_ATOMS: atom_id res chain seq x y z
N MET A 1 42.89 -74.14 5.00
CA MET A 1 42.65 -75.39 4.26
C MET A 1 41.14 -75.66 4.29
N ARG A 2 40.46 -75.59 3.13
CA ARG A 2 39.03 -75.96 2.84
C ARG A 2 37.94 -75.12 3.56
N LEU A 3 36.76 -74.81 3.00
CA LEU A 3 36.13 -74.87 1.68
C LEU A 3 34.81 -74.06 1.75
N ASN A 4 34.36 -73.55 0.60
CA ASN A 4 33.09 -72.85 0.30
C ASN A 4 31.79 -73.54 0.74
N SER A 5 30.69 -72.76 0.90
CA SER A 5 29.38 -72.80 0.17
C SER A 5 28.24 -72.23 1.05
N PHE A 6 27.59 -71.10 0.70
CA PHE A 6 26.45 -70.84 -0.24
C PHE A 6 25.04 -71.21 0.26
N LEU A 7 24.10 -70.25 0.10
CA LEU A 7 22.60 -70.22 0.16
C LEU A 7 22.13 -69.12 1.14
N VAL A 8 21.69 -67.89 0.80
CA VAL A 8 20.69 -67.31 -0.13
C VAL A 8 19.20 -67.47 0.30
N ARG A 9 18.57 -66.31 0.64
CA ARG A 9 17.13 -65.91 0.61
C ARG A 9 16.15 -66.60 1.58
N ASP A 10 15.10 -65.98 2.14
CA ASP A 10 14.34 -64.75 1.85
C ASP A 10 13.60 -64.26 3.14
N ARG A 11 13.64 -62.93 3.38
CA ARG A 11 12.58 -61.96 3.76
C ARG A 11 11.64 -62.11 4.99
N TYR A 12 11.34 -60.91 5.56
CA TYR A 12 10.17 -60.45 6.37
C TYR A 12 10.18 -60.81 7.87
N MET A 13 9.82 -59.99 8.87
CA MET A 13 9.18 -58.66 9.04
C MET A 13 9.60 -58.18 10.46
N LEU A 14 10.06 -56.94 10.67
CA LEU A 14 9.26 -55.79 11.17
C LEU A 14 8.53 -55.99 12.52
N THR A 15 9.13 -55.48 13.60
CA THR A 15 8.50 -54.76 14.74
C THR A 15 9.68 -54.15 15.54
N GLY A 16 9.94 -52.85 15.63
CA GLY A 16 9.06 -51.68 15.60
C GLY A 16 9.04 -51.02 16.98
N VAL A 17 10.18 -50.52 17.47
CA VAL A 17 10.23 -49.71 18.70
C VAL A 17 10.04 -48.25 18.30
N VAL A 18 8.85 -47.73 18.57
CA VAL A 18 8.48 -46.33 18.37
C VAL A 18 9.05 -45.52 19.55
N VAL A 19 10.10 -44.73 19.30
CA VAL A 19 10.54 -43.68 20.21
C VAL A 19 9.69 -42.44 19.89
N VAL A 20 8.71 -42.15 20.74
CA VAL A 20 7.94 -40.90 20.70
C VAL A 20 8.86 -39.78 21.21
N GLY A 21 9.60 -39.17 20.28
CA GLY A 21 10.30 -37.91 20.52
C GLY A 21 9.29 -36.77 20.50
N ILE A 22 9.08 -36.14 21.66
CA ILE A 22 8.29 -34.93 21.80
C ILE A 22 9.06 -33.80 21.10
N CYS A 23 8.72 -33.53 19.84
CA CYS A 23 9.08 -32.28 19.18
C CYS A 23 8.22 -31.17 19.79
N ALA A 24 8.78 -30.42 20.72
CA ALA A 24 8.25 -29.10 21.08
C ALA A 24 8.35 -28.21 19.83
N LEU A 25 7.25 -28.13 19.08
CA LEU A 25 7.06 -27.13 18.03
C LEU A 25 6.97 -25.78 18.74
N LEU A 26 8.11 -25.13 18.91
CA LEU A 26 8.16 -23.68 19.05
C LEU A 26 7.63 -23.12 17.73
N VAL A 27 6.32 -22.92 17.66
CA VAL A 27 5.70 -22.03 16.69
C VAL A 27 6.19 -20.64 17.08
N GLY A 28 7.36 -20.27 16.56
CA GLY A 28 7.76 -18.88 16.51
C GLY A 28 6.78 -18.19 15.59
N CYS A 29 5.91 -17.35 16.15
CA CYS A 29 5.29 -16.30 15.36
C CYS A 29 6.46 -15.49 14.79
N SER A 30 6.72 -15.65 13.50
CA SER A 30 7.45 -14.62 12.78
C SER A 30 6.57 -13.39 12.89
N ASP A 31 7.05 -12.36 13.58
CA ASP A 31 6.38 -11.07 13.66
C ASP A 31 6.49 -10.45 12.26
N SER A 32 5.58 -10.86 11.37
CA SER A 32 5.56 -10.44 9.97
C SER A 32 5.14 -8.98 9.80
N SER A 33 4.68 -8.37 10.90
CA SER A 33 4.18 -7.00 10.97
C SER A 33 5.29 -5.96 11.07
N GLU A 34 6.53 -6.29 11.46
CA GLU A 34 7.62 -5.31 11.59
C GLU A 34 7.83 -4.43 10.32
N PRO A 35 7.96 -5.00 9.10
CA PRO A 35 8.07 -4.18 7.88
C PRO A 35 6.77 -3.43 7.53
N GLU A 36 5.62 -3.95 7.94
CA GLU A 36 4.30 -3.38 7.65
C GLU A 36 4.02 -2.17 8.57
N VAL A 37 4.31 -2.28 9.86
CA VAL A 37 4.28 -1.17 10.81
C VAL A 37 5.27 -0.07 10.41
N ALA A 38 6.48 -0.45 9.98
CA ALA A 38 7.46 0.52 9.48
C ALA A 38 6.98 1.27 8.22
N ARG A 39 6.13 0.65 7.39
CA ARG A 39 5.48 1.32 6.26
C ARG A 39 4.49 2.36 6.74
N VAL A 40 3.61 2.00 7.68
CA VAL A 40 2.64 2.94 8.26
C VAL A 40 3.39 4.15 8.82
N ASP A 41 4.40 3.94 9.65
CA ASP A 41 5.19 5.01 10.26
C ASP A 41 5.84 5.92 9.21
N ARG A 42 6.43 5.34 8.15
CA ARG A 42 7.00 6.11 7.03
C ARG A 42 5.95 7.03 6.41
N ILE A 43 4.77 6.50 6.09
CA ILE A 43 3.71 7.26 5.41
C ILE A 43 3.13 8.35 6.32
N LEU A 44 2.92 8.05 7.60
CA LEU A 44 2.45 9.04 8.57
C LEU A 44 3.48 10.16 8.76
N SER A 45 4.78 9.86 8.72
CA SER A 45 5.83 10.88 8.81
C SER A 45 5.81 11.90 7.66
N MET A 46 5.28 11.51 6.48
CA MET A 46 5.11 12.43 5.36
C MET A 46 4.00 13.47 5.62
N GLY A 47 3.09 13.19 6.56
CA GLY A 47 2.05 14.12 7.02
C GLY A 47 2.57 15.20 7.99
N GLY A 48 3.83 15.13 8.42
CA GLY A 48 4.48 16.05 9.34
C GLY A 48 4.65 15.50 10.76
N ASP A 49 5.31 16.28 11.63
CA ASP A 49 5.80 15.84 12.95
C ASP A 49 4.71 15.50 13.99
N SER A 50 3.43 15.74 13.69
CA SER A 50 2.31 15.57 14.64
C SER A 50 1.02 15.14 13.94
N VAL A 51 1.06 13.99 13.26
CA VAL A 51 -0.17 13.35 12.79
C VAL A 51 -0.95 12.81 13.98
N GLU A 52 -2.05 13.47 14.32
CA GLU A 52 -3.01 13.00 15.31
C GLU A 52 -4.02 12.06 14.64
N LEU A 53 -3.90 10.77 14.91
CA LEU A 53 -4.81 9.76 14.38
C LEU A 53 -6.16 9.77 15.11
N SER A 54 -7.24 9.40 14.43
CA SER A 54 -8.50 9.05 15.08
C SER A 54 -8.43 7.68 15.78
N ASP A 55 -9.42 7.35 16.61
CA ASP A 55 -9.55 5.98 17.16
C ASP A 55 -9.75 4.94 16.05
N PHE A 56 -10.42 5.33 14.96
CA PHE A 56 -10.62 4.47 13.80
C PHE A 56 -9.31 4.21 13.07
N GLU A 57 -8.54 5.25 12.74
CA GLU A 57 -7.24 5.10 12.07
C GLU A 57 -6.24 4.32 12.92
N ARG A 58 -6.19 4.58 14.24
CA ARG A 58 -5.36 3.79 15.17
C ARG A 58 -5.66 2.30 15.10
N LYS A 59 -6.94 1.93 15.01
CA LYS A 59 -7.37 0.55 14.93
C LYS A 59 -6.99 -0.08 13.58
N VAL A 60 -7.20 0.65 12.48
CA VAL A 60 -6.86 0.18 11.13
C VAL A 60 -5.35 -0.02 10.97
N PHE A 61 -4.53 0.77 11.67
CA PHE A 61 -3.07 0.65 11.59
C PHE A 61 -2.46 -0.27 12.64
N GLU A 62 -3.25 -0.92 13.50
CA GLU A 62 -2.76 -1.71 14.63
C GLU A 62 -1.86 -2.88 14.20
N ASP A 63 -2.16 -3.53 13.08
CA ASP A 63 -1.40 -4.65 12.54
C ASP A 63 -0.41 -4.25 11.42
N GLY A 64 -0.34 -2.96 11.10
CA GLY A 64 0.48 -2.43 10.01
C GLY A 64 -0.11 -2.68 8.60
N VAL A 65 -1.28 -3.31 8.48
CA VAL A 65 -1.87 -3.68 7.20
C VAL A 65 -3.27 -3.16 7.01
N VAL A 66 -3.47 -2.34 5.97
CA VAL A 66 -4.82 -1.95 5.57
C VAL A 66 -5.41 -3.04 4.69
N SER A 67 -6.43 -3.74 5.18
CA SER A 67 -7.21 -4.65 4.35
C SER A 67 -8.14 -3.89 3.40
N GLN A 68 -8.58 -4.54 2.31
CA GLN A 68 -9.61 -3.97 1.43
C GLN A 68 -10.90 -3.65 2.18
N ALA A 69 -11.25 -4.39 3.22
CA ALA A 69 -12.46 -4.14 4.01
C ALA A 69 -12.34 -2.85 4.85
N GLU A 70 -11.17 -2.61 5.45
CA GLU A 70 -10.89 -1.37 6.18
C GLU A 70 -10.80 -0.16 5.25
N TYR A 71 -10.21 -0.35 4.06
CA TYR A 71 -10.22 0.64 3.00
C TYR A 71 -11.66 0.98 2.55
N ASP A 72 -12.51 -0.02 2.34
CA ASP A 72 -13.92 0.20 2.00
C ASP A 72 -14.70 0.92 3.13
N GLU A 73 -14.45 0.57 4.39
CA GLU A 73 -15.05 1.24 5.55
C GLU A 73 -14.60 2.71 5.65
N ALA A 74 -13.30 2.96 5.50
CA ALA A 74 -12.70 4.28 5.53
C ALA A 74 -13.28 5.20 4.44
N PHE A 75 -13.41 4.69 3.20
CA PHE A 75 -14.07 5.41 2.11
C PHE A 75 -15.53 5.72 2.42
N GLY A 76 -16.26 4.74 2.99
CA GLY A 76 -17.65 4.89 3.38
C GLY A 76 -17.87 5.98 4.43
N LEU A 77 -16.99 6.05 5.45
CA LEU A 77 -17.03 7.10 6.48
C LEU A 77 -16.78 8.49 5.89
N TRP A 78 -15.76 8.61 5.03
CA TRP A 78 -15.48 9.86 4.31
C TRP A 78 -16.67 10.30 3.44
N ALA A 79 -17.21 9.40 2.61
CA ALA A 79 -18.31 9.70 1.71
C ALA A 79 -19.58 10.12 2.48
N ALA A 80 -19.86 9.49 3.63
CA ALA A 80 -20.96 9.87 4.50
C ALA A 80 -20.78 11.29 5.06
N CYS A 81 -19.59 11.62 5.57
CA CYS A 81 -19.28 12.95 6.09
C CYS A 81 -19.43 14.04 5.01
N VAL A 82 -18.87 13.82 3.82
CA VAL A 82 -18.91 14.79 2.72
C VAL A 82 -20.36 15.05 2.30
N LYS A 83 -21.18 14.00 2.25
CA LYS A 83 -22.61 14.10 1.96
C LYS A 83 -23.39 14.87 3.05
N GLU A 84 -23.08 14.66 4.32
CA GLU A 84 -23.69 15.40 5.43
C GLU A 84 -23.39 16.90 5.38
N ARG A 85 -22.22 17.27 4.84
CA ARG A 85 -21.83 18.66 4.58
C ARG A 85 -22.44 19.25 3.29
N GLY A 86 -23.33 18.50 2.62
CA GLY A 86 -24.02 18.96 1.43
C GLY A 86 -23.19 18.92 0.16
N VAL A 87 -22.04 18.23 0.17
CA VAL A 87 -21.20 18.04 -1.01
C VAL A 87 -21.61 16.75 -1.72
N GLN A 88 -21.77 16.81 -3.04
CA GLN A 88 -22.10 15.63 -3.84
C GLN A 88 -20.82 14.98 -4.36
N VAL A 89 -20.61 13.72 -3.95
CA VAL A 89 -19.63 12.83 -4.57
C VAL A 89 -20.32 12.21 -5.78
N GLY A 90 -19.72 12.36 -6.97
CA GLY A 90 -20.22 11.79 -8.22
C GLY A 90 -20.14 10.25 -8.24
N ASP A 91 -20.08 9.68 -9.45
CA ASP A 91 -19.88 8.23 -9.58
C ASP A 91 -18.59 7.80 -8.88
N THR A 92 -18.73 6.72 -8.11
CA THR A 92 -17.63 6.08 -7.37
C THR A 92 -17.55 4.62 -7.80
N GLY A 93 -16.33 4.12 -7.89
CA GLY A 93 -16.05 2.73 -8.21
C GLY A 93 -14.65 2.36 -7.75
N ARG A 94 -14.36 1.06 -7.83
CA ARG A 94 -12.99 0.57 -7.64
C ARG A 94 -12.33 0.33 -8.98
N ASP A 95 -11.05 0.68 -9.08
CA ASP A 95 -10.21 0.25 -10.18
C ASP A 95 -9.74 -1.21 -9.98
N GLU A 96 -8.91 -1.69 -10.89
CA GLU A 96 -8.33 -3.03 -10.88
C GLU A 96 -7.34 -3.28 -9.71
N PHE A 97 -6.87 -2.23 -9.04
CA PHE A 97 -6.07 -2.32 -7.82
C PHE A 97 -6.92 -2.28 -6.56
N GLY A 98 -8.24 -2.10 -6.70
CA GLY A 98 -9.17 -1.96 -5.59
C GLY A 98 -9.25 -0.54 -5.04
N PHE A 99 -8.61 0.44 -5.67
CA PHE A 99 -8.63 1.84 -5.24
C PHE A 99 -9.93 2.53 -5.64
N TYR A 100 -10.44 3.39 -4.78
CA TYR A 100 -11.58 4.23 -5.14
C TYR A 100 -11.13 5.36 -6.09
N TRP A 101 -11.89 5.54 -7.16
CA TRP A 101 -11.84 6.73 -8.02
C TRP A 101 -13.11 7.57 -7.84
N GLN A 102 -13.00 8.86 -8.12
CA GLN A 102 -14.11 9.82 -8.05
C GLN A 102 -14.07 10.71 -9.29
N ASN A 103 -15.15 10.71 -10.08
CA ASN A 103 -15.17 11.47 -11.33
C ASN A 103 -15.42 12.97 -11.13
N THR A 104 -16.14 13.36 -10.08
CA THR A 104 -16.43 14.76 -9.80
C THR A 104 -16.84 14.94 -8.33
N ILE A 105 -16.33 15.99 -7.69
CA ILE A 105 -16.87 16.52 -6.44
C ILE A 105 -17.47 17.88 -6.79
N THR A 106 -18.78 18.03 -6.59
CA THR A 106 -19.48 19.30 -6.86
C THR A 106 -20.13 19.84 -5.61
N SER A 107 -19.96 21.14 -5.40
CA SER A 107 -20.81 21.91 -4.50
C SER A 107 -22.22 21.92 -5.09
N VAL A 108 -23.24 21.95 -4.24
CA VAL A 108 -24.64 22.11 -4.68
C VAL A 108 -24.90 23.54 -5.19
N ASN A 109 -23.96 24.47 -4.97
CA ASN A 109 -24.02 25.88 -5.36
C ASN A 109 -22.72 26.35 -6.08
N ASP A 110 -22.86 27.29 -7.03
CA ASP A 110 -21.84 27.65 -8.05
C ASP A 110 -20.93 28.89 -7.72
N SER A 111 -20.68 29.24 -6.45
CA SER A 111 -19.81 30.39 -6.12
C SER A 111 -18.36 30.00 -5.76
N ALA A 112 -17.39 30.86 -6.06
CA ALA A 112 -15.97 30.62 -5.75
C ALA A 112 -15.66 30.49 -4.25
N GLU A 113 -16.45 31.15 -3.39
CA GLU A 113 -16.35 31.04 -1.92
C GLU A 113 -16.86 29.67 -1.44
N GLU A 114 -17.91 29.15 -2.08
CA GLU A 114 -18.44 27.81 -1.81
C GLU A 114 -17.53 26.72 -2.34
N ASP A 115 -16.82 26.93 -3.46
CA ASP A 115 -15.78 26.01 -3.94
C ASP A 115 -14.64 25.86 -2.92
N GLU A 116 -14.23 26.97 -2.28
CA GLU A 116 -13.21 26.93 -1.23
C GLU A 116 -13.73 26.22 0.02
N GLN A 117 -14.99 26.47 0.41
CA GLN A 117 -15.62 25.79 1.52
C GLN A 117 -15.77 24.29 1.25
N MET A 118 -16.19 23.89 0.06
CA MET A 118 -16.28 22.49 -0.36
C MET A 118 -14.92 21.79 -0.25
N ARG A 119 -13.83 22.42 -0.72
CA ARG A 119 -12.48 21.85 -0.59
C ARG A 119 -12.07 21.67 0.86
N ARG A 120 -12.40 22.63 1.73
CA ARG A 120 -12.19 22.51 3.18
C ARG A 120 -13.00 21.35 3.76
N ASP A 121 -14.29 21.28 3.45
CA ASP A 121 -15.19 20.23 3.95
C ASP A 121 -14.74 18.84 3.52
N VAL A 122 -14.30 18.68 2.27
CA VAL A 122 -13.75 17.42 1.76
C VAL A 122 -12.45 17.04 2.47
N HIS A 123 -11.56 18.01 2.68
CA HIS A 123 -10.30 17.79 3.39
C HIS A 123 -10.52 17.44 4.86
N GLU A 124 -11.37 18.20 5.56
CA GLU A 124 -11.70 17.91 6.95
C GLU A 124 -12.41 16.56 7.10
N CYS A 125 -13.26 16.17 6.14
CA CYS A 125 -13.90 14.86 6.18
C CYS A 125 -12.91 13.71 5.98
N SER A 126 -11.78 13.94 5.28
CA SER A 126 -10.78 12.89 5.03
C SER A 126 -9.81 12.71 6.18
N GLN A 127 -9.63 13.73 7.03
CA GLN A 127 -8.90 13.62 8.29
C GLN A 127 -9.63 12.66 9.23
N GLY A 128 -8.90 11.73 9.85
CA GLY A 128 -9.50 10.79 10.80
C GLY A 128 -10.27 9.64 10.16
N THR A 129 -10.38 9.61 8.82
CA THR A 129 -11.17 8.60 8.10
C THR A 129 -10.42 8.02 6.92
N TRP A 130 -9.97 8.82 5.95
CA TRP A 130 -9.63 8.30 4.62
C TRP A 130 -8.21 8.60 4.18
N ILE A 131 -7.71 9.82 4.40
CA ILE A 131 -6.50 10.29 3.71
C ILE A 131 -5.26 9.45 4.01
N PHE A 132 -5.03 9.10 5.27
CA PHE A 132 -3.88 8.27 5.65
C PHE A 132 -4.08 6.80 5.27
N ILE A 133 -5.31 6.29 5.44
CA ILE A 133 -5.64 4.90 5.09
C ILE A 133 -5.48 4.69 3.57
N ASP A 134 -5.89 5.66 2.75
CA ASP A 134 -5.71 5.61 1.29
C ASP A 134 -4.25 5.64 0.88
N ASN A 135 -3.45 6.51 1.50
CA ASN A 135 -2.01 6.56 1.25
C ASN A 135 -1.32 5.24 1.61
N VAL A 136 -1.64 4.66 2.78
CA VAL A 136 -1.07 3.37 3.21
C VAL A 136 -1.50 2.25 2.28
N TYR A 137 -2.79 2.14 1.98
CA TYR A 137 -3.31 1.08 1.11
C TYR A 137 -2.71 1.14 -0.30
N ARG A 138 -2.59 2.34 -0.87
CA ARG A 138 -1.97 2.54 -2.20
C ARG A 138 -0.50 2.14 -2.20
N ASP A 139 0.27 2.57 -1.19
CA ASP A 139 1.67 2.18 -1.08
C ASP A 139 1.80 0.66 -0.89
N GLN A 140 0.93 0.02 -0.09
CA GLN A 140 0.95 -1.44 0.06
C GLN A 140 0.75 -2.18 -1.25
N VAL A 141 -0.20 -1.72 -2.07
CA VAL A 141 -0.55 -2.38 -3.33
C VAL A 141 0.48 -2.08 -4.43
N LEU A 142 0.94 -0.83 -4.56
CA LEU A 142 1.83 -0.39 -5.65
C LEU A 142 3.32 -0.48 -5.30
N ASN A 143 3.66 -0.68 -4.04
CA ASN A 143 5.03 -0.76 -3.55
C ASN A 143 5.16 -1.94 -2.57
N PRO A 144 4.99 -3.20 -3.01
CA PRO A 144 5.00 -4.38 -2.14
C PRO A 144 6.34 -4.55 -1.40
N GLU A 145 7.43 -4.03 -1.94
CA GLU A 145 8.77 -4.07 -1.33
C GLU A 145 9.00 -2.95 -0.30
N SER A 146 8.04 -2.04 -0.12
CA SER A 146 8.11 -0.94 0.85
C SER A 146 9.34 -0.04 0.66
N ARG A 147 9.69 0.25 -0.60
CA ARG A 147 10.77 1.16 -0.99
C ARG A 147 10.40 2.62 -0.72
N ASP A 148 11.36 3.53 -0.72
CA ASP A 148 11.04 4.96 -0.72
C ASP A 148 10.32 5.33 -2.02
N TRP A 149 9.16 5.99 -1.90
CA TRP A 149 8.30 6.30 -3.04
C TRP A 149 9.00 7.25 -4.02
N PHE A 150 9.72 8.26 -3.52
CA PHE A 150 10.34 9.28 -4.35
C PHE A 150 11.64 8.81 -5.00
N ASP A 151 12.38 7.90 -4.34
CA ASP A 151 13.43 7.15 -5.03
C ASP A 151 12.85 6.37 -6.21
N GLY A 152 11.70 5.72 -6.02
CA GLY A 152 10.96 5.04 -7.09
C GLY A 152 10.55 5.98 -8.23
N ILE A 153 10.05 7.19 -7.92
CA ILE A 153 9.73 8.21 -8.94
C ILE A 153 10.98 8.58 -9.73
N ALA A 154 12.09 8.90 -9.04
CA ALA A 154 13.34 9.31 -9.68
C ALA A 154 13.87 8.21 -10.63
N GLU A 155 13.91 6.96 -10.17
CA GLU A 155 14.29 5.81 -10.99
C GLU A 155 13.38 5.63 -12.21
N CYS A 156 12.06 5.73 -12.02
CA CYS A 156 11.10 5.60 -13.11
C CYS A 156 11.29 6.68 -14.18
N LEU A 157 11.53 7.94 -13.77
CA LEU A 157 11.78 9.05 -14.68
C LEU A 157 13.08 8.85 -15.48
N VAL A 158 14.13 8.31 -14.84
CA VAL A 158 15.39 7.95 -15.51
C VAL A 158 15.13 6.85 -16.54
N ASP A 159 14.40 5.80 -16.17
CA ASP A 159 14.09 4.66 -17.04
C ASP A 159 13.21 5.07 -18.23
N ALA A 160 12.30 6.03 -18.01
CA ALA A 160 11.48 6.65 -19.05
C ALA A 160 12.26 7.59 -19.99
N GLY A 161 13.53 7.91 -19.66
CA GLY A 161 14.35 8.86 -20.42
C GLY A 161 13.88 10.31 -20.33
N LEU A 162 13.11 10.65 -19.28
CA LEU A 162 12.59 12.00 -19.04
C LEU A 162 13.59 12.91 -18.32
N VAL A 163 14.55 12.29 -17.63
CA VAL A 163 15.66 12.96 -16.92
C VAL A 163 16.98 12.24 -17.21
N GLU A 164 18.09 12.88 -16.85
CA GLU A 164 19.42 12.31 -17.06
C GLU A 164 19.74 11.19 -16.06
N LYS A 165 20.70 10.32 -16.43
CA LYS A 165 21.19 9.29 -15.52
C LYS A 165 21.80 9.91 -14.27
N GLY A 166 21.46 9.36 -13.11
CA GLY A 166 21.93 9.86 -11.82
C GLY A 166 21.00 10.88 -11.18
N PHE A 167 19.86 11.20 -11.81
CA PHE A 167 18.77 11.94 -11.17
C PHE A 167 18.30 11.22 -9.91
N THR A 168 18.16 11.98 -8.83
CA THR A 168 17.86 11.51 -7.47
C THR A 168 16.51 12.02 -6.98
N ARG A 169 16.08 11.50 -5.83
CA ARG A 169 14.93 12.05 -5.09
C ARG A 169 15.11 13.52 -4.73
N GLU A 170 16.30 13.95 -4.34
CA GLU A 170 16.57 15.36 -4.03
C GLU A 170 16.39 16.23 -5.27
N ASP A 171 16.88 15.76 -6.43
CA ASP A 171 16.66 16.47 -7.71
C ASP A 171 15.17 16.56 -8.07
N TYR A 172 14.38 15.53 -7.75
CA TYR A 172 12.93 15.55 -7.92
C TYR A 172 12.25 16.66 -7.12
N PHE A 173 12.66 16.87 -5.86
CA PHE A 173 12.12 17.94 -5.03
C PHE A 173 12.58 19.34 -5.46
N ASP A 174 13.70 19.44 -6.18
CA ASP A 174 14.25 20.70 -6.71
C ASP A 174 13.68 21.07 -8.11
N LEU A 175 12.78 20.27 -8.68
CA LEU A 175 12.17 20.56 -9.97
C LEU A 175 11.34 21.85 -9.95
N PRO A 176 11.38 22.65 -11.05
CA PRO A 176 10.48 23.79 -11.19
C PRO A 176 9.02 23.34 -11.31
N TYR A 177 8.08 24.23 -10.95
CA TYR A 177 6.67 24.06 -11.22
C TYR A 177 6.21 24.95 -12.39
N PRO A 178 5.66 24.40 -13.49
CA PRO A 178 5.48 22.97 -13.76
C PRO A 178 6.80 22.28 -14.12
N PRO A 179 6.88 20.93 -13.98
CA PRO A 179 8.09 20.18 -14.30
C PRO A 179 8.40 20.25 -15.81
N PRO A 180 9.66 19.98 -16.22
CA PRO A 180 10.12 20.17 -17.61
C PRO A 180 9.32 19.42 -18.68
N TRP A 181 8.72 18.28 -18.32
CA TRP A 181 7.89 17.46 -19.20
C TRP A 181 6.42 17.90 -19.26
N GLY A 182 5.99 18.88 -18.47
CA GLY A 182 4.61 19.38 -18.41
C GLY A 182 3.63 18.39 -17.75
N HIS A 183 2.36 18.79 -17.64
CA HIS A 183 1.31 17.98 -16.99
C HIS A 183 0.68 16.92 -17.91
N GLU A 184 0.87 17.03 -19.22
CA GLU A 184 0.26 16.13 -20.22
C GLU A 184 1.13 14.92 -20.55
N ASN A 185 2.36 14.85 -20.02
CA ASN A 185 3.24 13.71 -20.25
C ASN A 185 2.75 12.50 -19.45
N GLU A 186 2.12 11.57 -20.17
CA GLU A 186 1.52 10.37 -19.59
C GLU A 186 2.54 9.48 -18.87
N GLU A 187 3.75 9.35 -19.41
CA GLU A 187 4.81 8.54 -18.79
C GLU A 187 5.28 9.15 -17.48
N ALA A 188 5.41 10.48 -17.43
CA ALA A 188 5.74 11.18 -16.20
C ALA A 188 4.63 11.10 -15.16
N ARG A 189 3.37 11.09 -15.60
CA ARG A 189 2.20 10.86 -14.73
C ARG A 189 2.24 9.44 -14.17
N GLU A 190 2.51 8.45 -15.01
CA GLU A 190 2.63 7.05 -14.59
C GLU A 190 3.74 6.89 -13.53
N CYS A 191 4.90 7.51 -13.74
CA CYS A 191 5.97 7.48 -12.74
C CYS A 191 5.58 8.09 -11.39
N GLN A 192 4.64 9.03 -11.34
CA GLN A 192 4.19 9.63 -10.08
C GLN A 192 3.14 8.76 -9.37
N ILE A 193 2.27 8.07 -10.11
CA ILE A 193 1.15 7.31 -9.54
C ILE A 193 1.46 5.82 -9.36
N ASN A 194 2.42 5.26 -10.11
CA ASN A 194 2.84 3.87 -10.08
C ASN A 194 4.35 3.75 -10.44
N PRO A 195 5.25 4.37 -9.65
CA PRO A 195 6.69 4.42 -9.95
C PRO A 195 7.33 3.04 -10.11
N PHE A 196 6.77 2.02 -9.46
CA PHE A 196 7.28 0.65 -9.46
C PHE A 196 6.67 -0.23 -10.56
N ARG A 197 5.83 0.35 -11.44
CA ARG A 197 5.17 -0.32 -12.58
C ARG A 197 4.47 -1.62 -12.18
N VAL A 198 3.83 -1.62 -11.02
CA VAL A 198 3.08 -2.77 -10.53
C VAL A 198 1.86 -2.97 -11.43
N SER A 199 1.65 -4.21 -11.85
CA SER A 199 0.46 -4.62 -12.58
C SER A 199 -0.60 -5.16 -11.60
N PRO A 200 -1.89 -4.96 -11.89
CA PRO A 200 -2.97 -5.50 -11.07
C PRO A 200 -2.91 -7.02 -11.03
N LYS A 201 -3.32 -7.60 -9.90
CA LYS A 201 -3.43 -9.06 -9.76
C LYS A 201 -4.68 -9.51 -10.51
N GLN A 202 -4.51 -10.42 -11.48
CA GLN A 202 -5.60 -11.04 -12.26
C GLN A 202 -6.46 -11.98 -11.40
#